data_AF-A0A2R6EM57-F1
#
_entry.id   AF-A0A2R6EM57-F1
#
_cell.length_a   1.000
_cell.length_b   1.000
_cell.length_c   1.000
_cell.angle_alpha   90.00
_cell.angle_beta   90.00
_cell.angle_gamma   90.00
#
_symmetry.space_group_name_H-M   'P 1'
#
loop_
_entity.id
_entity.type
_entity.pdbx_description
1 polymer ?
#
loop_
_entity_poly.entity_id
_entity_poly.type
_entity_poly.pdbx_seq_one_letter_code
_entity_poly.pdbx_strand_id
1 'polypeptide(L)'
;MSNEGADAGYISSSKHRTAVVRRLYDSPAIPKTLKEDTNRQYSRVSEALSDLRDEGIVELLSPEDRKKGRLYALTKRGEEAWEFMLRNDIAD
;
A
#
# COMPACT_ATOMS: atom_id res chain seq x y z
N MET A 1 -7.25 7.56 17.11
CA MET A 1 -6.62 6.28 17.45
C MET A 1 -6.65 5.44 16.19
N SER A 2 -5.49 5.18 15.58
CA SER A 2 -5.39 4.10 14.59
C SER A 2 -5.75 2.80 15.30
N ASN A 3 -6.55 1.97 14.64
CA ASN A 3 -6.80 0.60 15.08
C ASN A 3 -6.17 -0.27 14.00
N GLU A 4 -4.98 -0.78 14.26
CA GLU A 4 -4.22 -1.60 13.30
C GLU A 4 -5.04 -2.80 12.79
N GLY A 5 -5.97 -3.32 13.60
CA GLY A 5 -6.90 -4.38 13.18
C GLY A 5 -7.96 -3.90 12.17
N ALA A 6 -8.46 -2.67 12.31
CA ALA A 6 -9.39 -2.07 11.34
C ALA A 6 -8.69 -1.80 10.01
N ASP A 7 -7.46 -1.26 10.06
CA ASP A 7 -6.64 -1.00 8.88
C ASP A 7 -6.24 -2.32 8.20
N ALA A 8 -5.87 -3.35 8.96
CA ALA A 8 -5.64 -4.70 8.45
C ALA A 8 -6.90 -5.29 7.76
N GLY A 9 -8.09 -5.09 8.33
CA GLY A 9 -9.36 -5.47 7.70
C GLY A 9 -9.61 -4.72 6.39
N TYR A 10 -9.29 -3.43 6.34
CA TYR A 10 -9.37 -2.63 5.12
C TYR A 10 -8.38 -3.11 4.06
N ILE A 11 -7.13 -3.39 4.41
CA ILE A 11 -6.10 -3.88 3.48
C ILE A 11 -6.48 -5.27 2.93
N SER A 12 -6.88 -6.20 3.81
CA SER A 12 -7.18 -7.59 3.46
C SER A 12 -8.43 -7.74 2.60
N SER A 13 -9.40 -6.83 2.70
CA SER A 13 -10.62 -6.86 1.87
C SER A 13 -10.40 -6.58 0.37
N SER A 14 -9.17 -6.26 -0.07
CA SER A 14 -8.81 -6.15 -1.48
C SER A 14 -7.46 -6.79 -1.77
N LYS A 15 -7.45 -7.74 -2.72
CA LYS A 15 -6.22 -8.37 -3.22
C LYS A 15 -5.24 -7.35 -3.82
N HIS A 16 -5.74 -6.25 -4.39
CA HIS A 16 -4.91 -5.20 -4.96
C HIS A 16 -4.21 -4.39 -3.86
N ARG A 17 -4.95 -3.99 -2.81
CA ARG A 17 -4.39 -3.31 -1.64
C ARG A 17 -3.37 -4.18 -0.92
N THR A 18 -3.72 -5.44 -0.64
CA THR A 18 -2.81 -6.40 0.01
C THR A 18 -1.49 -6.54 -0.75
N ALA A 19 -1.55 -6.72 -2.08
CA ALA A 19 -0.33 -6.84 -2.90
C ALA A 19 0.53 -5.56 -2.92
N VAL A 20 -0.11 -4.39 -2.98
CA VAL A 20 0.60 -3.09 -2.98
C VAL A 20 1.24 -2.85 -1.62
N VAL A 21 0.51 -3.04 -0.52
CA VAL A 21 1.04 -2.88 0.85
C VAL A 21 2.20 -3.84 1.10
N ARG A 22 2.02 -5.13 0.78
CA ARG A 22 3.10 -6.13 0.87
C ARG A 22 4.36 -5.67 0.16
N ARG A 23 4.22 -5.17 -1.07
CA ARG A 23 5.37 -4.71 -1.84
C ARG A 23 6.00 -3.44 -1.28
N LEU A 24 5.20 -2.49 -0.79
CA LEU A 24 5.71 -1.26 -0.21
C LEU A 24 6.36 -1.47 1.17
N TYR A 25 5.96 -2.53 1.89
CA TYR A 25 6.60 -2.94 3.14
C TYR A 25 8.06 -3.34 2.93
N ASP A 26 8.40 -3.94 1.78
CA ASP A 26 9.79 -4.26 1.45
C ASP A 26 10.63 -3.00 1.17
N SER A 27 10.04 -2.02 0.48
CA SER A 27 10.69 -0.74 0.15
C SER A 27 9.75 0.22 -0.59
N PRO A 28 9.98 1.54 -0.49
CA PRO A 28 9.28 2.54 -1.32
C PRO A 28 9.42 2.24 -2.82
N ALA A 29 8.34 2.46 -3.58
CA ALA A 29 8.30 2.11 -5.00
C ALA A 29 7.45 3.08 -5.82
N ILE A 30 7.73 3.13 -7.13
CA ILE A 30 6.91 3.87 -8.09
C ILE A 30 5.80 2.97 -8.69
N PRO A 31 4.70 3.52 -9.23
CA PRO A 31 3.60 2.73 -9.79
C PRO A 31 4.02 1.70 -10.86
N LYS A 32 5.06 2.01 -11.64
CA LYS A 32 5.61 1.09 -12.64
C LYS A 32 6.20 -0.17 -11.98
N THR A 33 7.04 0.02 -10.97
CA THR A 33 7.66 -1.06 -10.20
C THR A 33 6.59 -1.89 -9.50
N LEU A 34 5.61 -1.25 -8.86
CA LEU A 34 4.48 -1.96 -8.23
C LEU A 34 3.71 -2.82 -9.23
N LYS A 35 3.46 -2.30 -10.43
CA LYS A 35 2.79 -3.03 -11.51
C LYS A 35 3.58 -4.28 -11.94
N GLU A 36 4.89 -4.13 -12.12
CA GLU A 36 5.79 -5.22 -12.51
C GLU A 36 5.90 -6.27 -11.40
N ASP A 37 6.19 -5.85 -10.17
CA ASP A 37 6.45 -6.74 -9.03
C ASP A 37 5.19 -7.47 -8.54
N THR A 38 4.02 -6.84 -8.65
CA THR A 38 2.74 -7.48 -8.25
C THR A 38 2.04 -8.21 -9.40
N ASN A 39 2.58 -8.14 -10.63
CA ASN A 39 1.95 -8.64 -11.86
C ASN A 39 0.48 -8.18 -12.02
N ARG A 40 0.23 -6.88 -11.81
CA ARG A 40 -1.12 -6.29 -11.88
C ARG A 40 -1.26 -5.29 -13.02
N GLN A 41 -2.48 -4.96 -13.41
CA GLN A 41 -2.70 -3.86 -14.35
C GLN A 41 -2.43 -2.51 -13.67
N TYR A 42 -1.91 -1.54 -14.43
CA TYR A 42 -1.65 -0.18 -13.93
C TYR A 42 -2.90 0.47 -13.31
N SER A 43 -4.08 0.27 -13.90
CA SER A 43 -5.34 0.79 -13.38
C SER A 43 -5.61 0.30 -11.96
N ARG A 44 -5.40 -1.00 -11.69
CA ARG A 44 -5.59 -1.61 -10.36
C ARG A 44 -4.55 -1.17 -9.35
N VAL A 45 -3.31 -0.92 -9.78
CA VAL A 45 -2.26 -0.35 -8.91
C VAL A 45 -2.60 1.09 -8.54
N SER A 46 -3.00 1.91 -9.52
CA SER A 46 -3.38 3.31 -9.27
C SER A 46 -4.62 3.43 -8.39
N GLU A 47 -5.63 2.59 -8.62
CA GLU A 47 -6.84 2.51 -7.79
C GLU A 47 -6.47 2.16 -6.34
N ALA A 48 -5.69 1.09 -6.13
CA ALA A 48 -5.25 0.69 -4.80
C ALA A 48 -4.39 1.77 -4.10
N LEU A 49 -3.49 2.45 -4.83
CA LEU A 49 -2.69 3.54 -4.26
C LEU A 49 -3.55 4.75 -3.88
N SER A 50 -4.60 5.07 -4.64
CA SER A 50 -5.53 6.14 -4.29
C SER A 50 -6.28 5.78 -3.02
N ASP A 51 -6.92 4.61 -3.01
CA ASP A 51 -7.65 4.08 -1.86
C ASP A 51 -6.81 4.08 -0.57
N LEU A 52 -5.61 3.51 -0.64
CA LEU A 52 -4.69 3.42 0.50
C LEU A 52 -4.20 4.80 0.95
N ARG A 53 -4.04 5.75 0.03
CA ARG A 53 -3.60 7.11 0.34
C ARG A 53 -4.73 7.88 1.02
N ASP A 54 -5.94 7.75 0.52
CA ASP A 54 -7.14 8.40 1.07
C ASP A 54 -7.41 7.89 2.50
N GLU A 55 -7.14 6.61 2.78
CA GLU A 55 -7.17 6.03 4.14
C GLU A 55 -5.93 6.36 5.01
N GLY A 56 -4.89 6.99 4.45
CA GLY A 56 -3.66 7.34 5.17
C GLY A 56 -2.72 6.16 5.48
N ILE A 57 -2.85 5.05 4.74
CA ILE A 57 -2.00 3.85 4.86
C ILE A 57 -0.70 4.01 4.04
N VAL A 58 -0.77 4.71 2.91
CA VAL A 58 0.42 5.06 2.10
C VAL A 58 0.57 6.56 1.98
N GLU A 59 1.79 7.01 1.74
CA GLU A 59 2.11 8.40 1.46
C GLU A 59 2.98 8.56 0.21
N LEU A 60 2.98 9.77 -0.34
CA LEU A 60 3.81 10.16 -1.46
C LEU A 60 5.09 10.83 -0.93
N LEU A 61 6.25 10.25 -1.21
CA LEU A 61 7.56 10.79 -0.82
C LEU A 61 8.13 11.77 -1.86
N SER A 62 7.60 11.75 -3.08
CA SER A 62 7.98 12.70 -4.13
C SER A 62 7.07 13.94 -4.13
N PRO A 63 7.54 15.10 -4.65
CA PRO A 63 6.68 16.27 -4.85
C PRO A 63 5.38 15.94 -5.61
N GLU A 64 4.25 16.50 -5.18
CA GLU A 64 2.90 16.22 -5.70
C GLU A 64 2.72 16.57 -7.19
N ASP A 65 3.43 17.61 -7.66
CA ASP A 65 3.41 18.12 -9.04
C ASP A 65 4.05 17.13 -10.03
N ARG A 66 4.89 16.22 -9.55
CA ARG A 66 5.54 15.20 -10.37
C ARG A 66 4.54 14.08 -10.69
N LYS A 67 4.13 13.97 -11.96
CA LYS A 67 3.26 12.88 -12.43
C LYS A 67 4.02 11.57 -12.74
N LYS A 68 5.25 11.66 -13.28
CA LYS A 68 6.10 10.49 -13.59
C LYS A 68 7.14 10.30 -12.49
N GLY A 69 7.30 9.06 -12.00
CA GLY A 69 8.24 8.75 -10.92
C GLY A 69 7.73 9.13 -9.53
N ARG A 70 6.40 9.11 -9.33
CA ARG A 70 5.78 9.27 -8.01
C ARG A 70 6.23 8.13 -7.10
N LEU A 71 6.96 8.46 -6.04
CA LEU A 71 7.49 7.48 -5.10
C LEU A 71 6.52 7.34 -3.93
N TYR A 72 6.00 6.14 -3.71
CA TYR A 72 5.09 5.82 -2.62
C TYR A 72 5.80 5.00 -1.56
N ALA A 73 5.40 5.17 -0.30
CA ALA A 73 5.83 4.37 0.84
C ALA A 73 4.63 4.09 1.76
N LEU A 74 4.77 3.10 2.65
CA LEU A 74 3.84 2.97 3.77
C LEU A 74 4.06 4.13 4.74
N THR A 75 2.97 4.62 5.31
CA THR A 75 3.07 5.42 6.53
C THR A 75 3.38 4.50 7.71
N LYS A 76 3.80 5.06 8.85
CA LYS A 76 3.94 4.28 10.09
C LYS A 76 2.68 3.48 10.45
N ARG A 77 1.49 4.06 10.24
CA ARG A 77 0.21 3.39 10.44
C ARG A 77 0.02 2.20 9.50
N GLY A 78 0.44 2.34 8.24
CA GLY A 78 0.41 1.25 7.27
C GLY A 78 1.38 0.13 7.61
N GLU A 79 2.57 0.45 8.11
CA GLU A 79 3.53 -0.54 8.61
C GLU A 79 2.95 -1.33 9.80
N GLU A 80 2.42 -0.63 10.81
CA GLU A 80 1.80 -1.25 11.99
C GLU A 80 0.63 -2.17 11.61
N ALA A 81 -0.19 -1.77 10.63
CA ALA A 81 -1.28 -2.59 10.11
C ALA A 81 -0.78 -3.85 9.38
N TRP A 82 0.27 -3.73 8.57
CA TRP A 82 0.86 -4.89 7.89
C TRP A 82 1.53 -5.86 8.87
N GLU A 83 2.28 -5.34 9.86
CA GLU A 83 2.84 -6.14 10.94
C GLU A 83 1.77 -6.83 11.78
N PHE A 84 0.62 -6.19 12.00
CA PHE A 84 -0.54 -6.84 12.60
C PHE A 84 -1.06 -8.00 11.74
N MET A 85 -1.17 -7.82 10.42
CA MET A 85 -1.57 -8.90 9.51
C MET A 85 -0.60 -10.09 9.55
N LEU A 86 0.72 -9.83 9.57
CA LEU A 86 1.75 -10.86 9.65
C LEU A 86 1.69 -11.64 10.97
N ARG A 87 1.51 -10.95 12.11
CA ARG A 87 1.43 -11.59 13.44
C ARG A 87 0.19 -12.44 13.64
N ASN A 88 -0.87 -12.22 12.85
CA ASN A 88 -2.16 -12.90 12.98
C ASN A 88 -2.49 -13.78 11.77
N ASP A 89 -1.51 -14.09 10.91
CA ASP A 89 -1.66 -14.95 9.72
C ASP A 89 -2.79 -14.51 8.77
N ILE A 90 -2.99 -13.20 8.61
CA ILE A 90 -3.99 -12.61 7.69
C ILE A 90 -3.40 -12.34 6.30
N ALA A 91 -2.08 -12.24 6.20
CA ALA A 91 -1.33 -11.88 4.99
C ALA A 91 -1.02 -13.10 4.09
N ASP A 92 -2.04 -13.87 3.69
CA ASP A 92 -1.90 -14.96 2.70
C ASP A 92 -1.81 -14.45 1.24
#